data_AF-A0A353DBW0-F1
#
_entry.id   AF-A0A353DBW0-F1
#
_cell.length_a   1.000
_cell.length_b   1.000
_cell.length_c   1.000
_cell.angle_alpha   90.00
_cell.angle_beta   90.00
_cell.angle_gamma   90.00
#
_symmetry.space_group_name_H-M   'P 1'
#
loop_
_entity.id
_entity.type
_entity.pdbx_description
1 polymer ?
#
loop_
_entity_poly.entity_id
_entity_poly.type
_entity_poly.pdbx_seq_one_letter_code
_entity_poly.pdbx_strand_id
1 'polypeptide(L)' 'RQEGRVRAASVLDCPAEALAVAETLRRALSGEMAARAQNAANPLEKPGTSRRMVEILRHWRGGLEKPFHDLPLPRG' A
#
# COMPACT_ATOMS: atom_id res chain seq x y z
N ARG A 1 9.62 5.79 -4.92
CA ARG A 1 9.24 5.59 -3.48
C ARG A 1 8.16 4.51 -3.26
N GLN A 2 7.28 4.24 -4.22
CA GLN A 2 6.21 3.21 -4.08
C GLN A 2 6.55 1.85 -4.71
N GLU A 3 7.76 1.70 -5.25
CA GLU A 3 8.25 0.43 -5.79
C GLU A 3 8.35 -0.62 -4.68
N GLY A 4 7.83 -1.83 -4.95
CA GLY A 4 7.76 -2.93 -3.97
C GLY A 4 6.66 -2.81 -2.91
N ARG A 5 5.89 -1.71 -2.86
CA ARG A 5 4.74 -1.61 -1.94
C ARG A 5 3.50 -2.25 -2.54
N VAL A 6 2.72 -2.92 -1.69
CA VAL A 6 1.39 -3.42 -2.06
C VAL A 6 0.49 -2.22 -2.40
N ARG A 7 -0.20 -2.30 -3.53
CA ARG A 7 -1.06 -1.24 -4.05
C ARG A 7 -2.51 -1.71 -4.04
N ALA A 8 -3.42 -0.80 -3.68
CA ALA A 8 -4.85 -1.05 -3.86
C ALA A 8 -5.19 -1.03 -5.35
N ALA A 9 -6.28 -1.68 -5.73
CA ALA A 9 -6.80 -1.65 -7.10
C ALA A 9 -7.22 -0.24 -7.57
N SER A 10 -7.32 0.72 -6.64
CA SER A 10 -7.62 2.13 -6.87
C SER A 10 -6.38 2.99 -7.22
N VAL A 11 -5.17 2.44 -7.12
CA VAL A 11 -3.94 3.18 -7.44
C VAL A 11 -3.70 3.18 -8.95
N LEU A 12 -3.41 4.36 -9.52
CA LEU A 12 -3.00 4.53 -10.90
C LEU A 12 -1.50 4.82 -10.97
N ASP A 13 -0.78 4.03 -11.76
CA ASP A 13 0.59 4.36 -12.16
C ASP A 13 0.56 5.46 -13.21
N CYS A 14 1.43 6.46 -13.03
CA CYS A 14 1.53 7.62 -13.90
C CYS A 14 3.00 7.91 -14.24
N PRO A 15 3.38 7.78 -15.51
CA PRO A 15 4.64 8.32 -16.02
C PRO A 15 4.71 9.86 -15.86
N ALA A 16 5.92 10.42 -15.85
CA ALA A 16 6.14 11.84 -15.52
C ALA A 16 5.93 12.80 -16.71
N GLU A 17 5.59 12.27 -17.90
CA GLU A 17 5.36 13.03 -19.12
C GLU A 17 4.01 13.75 -19.09
N ALA A 18 3.96 15.00 -19.56
CA ALA A 18 2.78 15.86 -19.41
C ALA A 18 1.49 15.24 -19.98
N LEU A 19 1.56 14.59 -21.14
CA LEU A 19 0.40 13.91 -21.75
C LEU A 19 -0.06 12.69 -20.93
N ALA A 20 0.88 11.93 -20.37
CA ALA A 20 0.58 10.78 -19.53
C ALA A 20 -0.08 11.21 -18.21
N VAL A 21 0.37 12.33 -17.64
CA VAL A 21 -0.26 12.95 -16.46
C VAL A 21 -1.69 13.40 -16.78
N ALA A 22 -1.89 14.12 -17.89
CA ALA A 22 -3.22 14.58 -18.30
C ALA A 22 -4.19 13.41 -18.55
N GLU A 23 -3.73 12.33 -19.19
CA GLU A 23 -4.52 11.12 -19.41
C GLU A 23 -4.86 10.42 -18.09
N THR A 24 -3.88 10.28 -17.20
CA THR A 24 -4.09 9.61 -15.92
C THR A 24 -5.05 10.40 -15.04
N LEU A 25 -5.01 11.74 -15.08
CA LEU A 25 -5.99 12.60 -14.39
C LEU A 25 -7.41 12.42 -14.97
N ARG A 26 -7.55 12.39 -16.30
CA ARG A 26 -8.86 12.13 -16.94
C ARG A 26 -9.43 10.78 -16.54
N ARG A 27 -8.59 9.75 -16.47
CA ARG A 27 -8.98 8.42 -15.94
C ARG A 27 -9.33 8.48 -14.45
N ALA A 28 -8.53 9.16 -13.63
CA ALA A 28 -8.75 9.28 -12.19
C ALA A 28 -10.10 9.93 -11.85
N LEU A 29 -10.55 10.88 -12.69
CA LEU A 29 -11.80 11.61 -12.54
C LEU A 29 -12.99 10.96 -13.26
N SER A 30 -12.80 9.81 -13.93
CA SER A 30 -13.88 9.13 -14.64
C SER A 30 -14.83 8.43 -13.67
N GLY A 31 -16.09 8.29 -14.08
CA GLY A 31 -17.09 7.54 -13.30
C GLY A 31 -16.71 6.06 -13.13
N GLU A 32 -16.05 5.46 -14.13
CA GLU A 32 -15.53 4.10 -14.05
C GLU A 32 -14.51 3.95 -12.92
N MET A 33 -13.57 4.89 -12.82
CA MET A 33 -12.54 4.84 -11.79
C MET A 33 -13.14 5.12 -10.41
N ALA A 34 -14.13 6.02 -10.30
CA ALA A 34 -14.85 6.25 -9.06
C ALA A 34 -15.54 4.95 -8.57
N ALA A 35 -16.24 4.24 -9.46
CA ALA A 35 -16.90 2.97 -9.14
C ALA A 35 -15.88 1.89 -8.74
N ARG A 36 -14.73 1.82 -9.43
CA ARG A 36 -13.64 0.91 -9.07
C ARG A 36 -13.04 1.24 -7.70
N ALA A 37 -12.82 2.52 -7.40
CA ALA A 37 -12.24 2.97 -6.14
C ALA A 37 -13.17 2.69 -4.95
N GLN A 38 -14.48 2.86 -5.13
CA GLN A 38 -15.48 2.59 -4.09
C GLN A 38 -15.49 1.12 -3.63
N ASN A 39 -15.17 0.20 -4.54
CA ASN A 39 -15.15 -1.24 -4.27
C ASN A 39 -13.73 -1.78 -4.01
N ALA A 40 -12.70 -0.94 -4.10
CA ALA A 40 -11.32 -1.37 -3.93
C ALA A 40 -11.02 -1.63 -2.44
N ALA A 41 -10.49 -2.82 -2.14
CA ALA A 41 -9.94 -3.10 -0.82
C ALA A 41 -8.63 -2.32 -0.62
N ASN A 42 -8.52 -1.64 0.52
CA ASN A 42 -7.26 -1.03 0.93
C ASN A 42 -6.39 -2.11 1.63
N PRO A 43 -5.26 -2.52 1.04
CA PRO A 43 -4.41 -3.59 1.61
C PRO A 43 -3.79 -3.21 2.96
N LEU A 44 -3.75 -1.91 3.29
CA LEU A 44 -3.23 -1.39 4.55
C LEU A 44 -4.31 -1.30 5.63
N GLU A 45 -5.58 -1.37 5.26
CA GLU A 45 -6.69 -1.31 6.20
C GLU A 45 -7.07 -2.71 6.66
N LYS A 46 -7.12 -2.91 7.97
CA LYS A 46 -7.56 -4.16 8.58
C LYS A 46 -8.49 -3.86 9.76
N PRO A 47 -9.68 -4.48 9.81
CA PRO A 47 -10.57 -4.36 10.96
C PRO A 47 -9.86 -4.77 12.26
N GLY A 48 -10.12 -4.04 13.35
CA GLY A 48 -9.58 -4.38 14.66
C GLY A 48 -8.08 -4.15 14.84
N THR A 49 -7.42 -3.36 13.96
CA THR A 49 -5.99 -3.06 14.05
C THR A 49 -5.57 -2.60 15.45
N SER A 50 -6.29 -1.65 16.07
CA SER A 50 -5.96 -1.15 17.41
C SER A 50 -6.11 -2.21 18.50
N ARG A 51 -7.15 -3.04 18.42
CA ARG A 51 -7.35 -4.17 19.36
C ARG A 51 -6.19 -5.15 19.27
N ARG A 52 -5.81 -5.54 18.05
CA ARG A 52 -4.68 -6.44 17.80
C ARG A 52 -3.36 -5.85 18.32
N MET A 53 -3.14 -4.56 18.13
CA MET A 53 -1.97 -3.87 18.69
C MET A 53 -1.92 -3.99 20.21
N VAL A 54 -3.03 -3.70 20.91
CA VAL A 54 -3.11 -3.82 22.38
C VAL A 54 -2.85 -5.26 22.83
N GLU A 55 -3.42 -6.25 22.16
CA GLU A 55 -3.18 -7.67 22.45
C GLU A 55 -1.69 -8.03 22.33
N ILE A 56 -1.00 -7.57 21.28
CA ILE A 56 0.44 -7.77 21.10
C ILE A 56 1.23 -7.10 22.24
N LEU A 57 0.92 -5.85 22.56
CA LEU A 57 1.63 -5.09 23.58
C LEU A 57 1.48 -5.70 24.99
N ARG A 58 0.31 -6.25 25.33
CA ARG A 58 0.07 -6.94 26.62
C ARG A 58 0.98 -8.14 26.84
N HIS A 59 1.32 -8.85 25.76
CA HIS A 59 2.15 -10.05 25.81
C HIS A 59 3.64 -9.76 25.56
N TRP A 60 3.99 -8.54 25.20
CA TRP A 60 5.38 -8.16 25.00
C TRP A 60 6.13 -8.12 26.34
N ARG A 61 7.38 -8.60 26.34
CA ARG A 61 8.27 -8.71 27.50
C ARG A 61 9.60 -7.96 27.34
N GLY A 62 9.72 -7.08 26.34
CA GLY A 62 10.93 -6.30 26.05
C GLY A 62 11.83 -6.90 24.95
N GLY A 63 13.03 -6.34 24.80
CA GLY A 63 13.98 -6.60 23.69
C GLY A 63 13.94 -5.49 22.64
N LEU A 64 15.00 -4.68 22.55
CA LEU A 64 15.07 -3.48 21.69
C LEU A 64 15.92 -3.66 20.44
N GLU A 65 16.75 -4.70 20.36
CA GLU A 65 17.54 -4.95 19.17
C GLU A 65 16.76 -5.81 18.18
N LYS A 66 16.24 -5.14 17.14
CA LYS A 66 15.75 -5.80 15.93
C LYS A 66 16.91 -5.81 14.93
N PRO A 67 17.59 -6.95 14.71
CA PRO A 67 18.58 -7.04 13.64
C PRO A 67 17.90 -6.84 12.28
N PHE A 68 18.65 -6.36 11.30
CA PHE A 68 18.18 -6.37 9.93
C PHE A 68 18.07 -7.81 9.44
N HIS A 69 16.99 -8.10 8.73
CA HIS A 69 16.84 -9.38 8.04
C HIS A 69 17.33 -9.19 6.60
N ASP A 70 18.44 -9.84 6.25
CA ASP A 70 18.96 -9.83 4.90
C ASP A 70 18.01 -10.56 3.95
N LEU A 71 17.75 -9.97 2.78
CA LEU A 71 16.98 -10.63 1.73
C LEU A 71 17.95 -11.40 0.81
N PRO A 72 17.57 -12.57 0.29
CA PRO A 72 18.37 -13.27 -0.70
C PRO A 72 18.57 -12.36 -1.92
N LEU A 73 19.78 -12.41 -2.50
CA LEU A 73 20.07 -11.69 -3.76
C LEU A 73 19.04 -12.11 -4.83
N PRO A 74 18.45 -11.15 -5.57
CA PRO A 74 17.55 -11.47 -6.67
C PRO A 74 18.29 -12.40 -7.65
N ARG A 75 17.65 -13.49 -8.08
CA ARG A 75 18.18 -14.30 -9.17
C ARG A 75 18.06 -13.46 -10.44
N GLY A 76 19.21 -13.22 -11.09
CA GLY A 76 19.28 -12.56 -12.39
C GLY A 76 18.65 -13.36 -13.51
#